data_AF-A0AAN7U503-F1
#
_entry.id   AF-A0AAN7U503-F1
#
_cell.length_a   1.000
_cell.length_b   1.000
_cell.length_c   1.000
_cell.angle_alpha   90.00
_cell.angle_beta   90.00
_cell.angle_gamma   90.00
#
_symmetry.space_group_name_H-M   'P 1'
#
loop_
_entity.id
_entity.type
_entity.pdbx_description
1 polymer ?
#
loop_
_entity_poly.entity_id
_entity_poly.type
_entity_poly.pdbx_seq_one_letter_code
_entity_poly.pdbx_strand_id
1 'polypeptide(L)'
;MYAFERYLDVHDFRSSRAYNAGSNGGGLAKIDDRWLRVHGFVLDSIEEVYPACYHNLATGGLLIEQQWRPQNEMEPYPLGGTIMEAFNHTLVADIGRPVIASDILERGMKVDWAVVDQDPACLTSEQKQRRSWMLVDIKRTTFGRRLIRTKAGLIGLGPGFAEVGDLVCVLSGGHVLYVLRKKKQCSRYEFVGECYVHGMMDGEALNSSTPQQEFVIA
;
A
#
# COMPACT_ATOMS: atom_id res chain seq x y z
N MET A 1 27.23 2.07 -3.32
CA MET A 1 26.48 2.13 -4.58
C MET A 1 25.74 0.81 -4.70
N TYR A 2 24.53 0.73 -4.14
CA TYR A 2 23.72 -0.49 -4.17
C TYR A 2 22.51 -0.23 -5.05
N ALA A 3 22.57 -0.77 -6.26
CA ALA A 3 21.42 -0.90 -7.12
C ALA A 3 20.45 -1.87 -6.43
N PHE A 4 19.26 -1.38 -6.07
CA PHE A 4 18.11 -2.25 -5.85
C PHE A 4 17.72 -2.82 -7.22
N GLU A 5 18.43 -3.85 -7.67
CA GLU A 5 17.90 -4.71 -8.72
C GLU A 5 16.69 -5.44 -8.14
N ARG A 6 15.49 -5.03 -8.57
CA ARG A 6 14.29 -5.84 -8.49
C ARG A 6 14.57 -7.10 -9.32
N TYR A 7 15.16 -8.13 -8.70
CA TYR A 7 15.16 -9.47 -9.26
C TYR A 7 13.72 -10.00 -9.14
N LEU A 8 12.90 -9.64 -10.13
CA LEU A 8 11.66 -10.31 -10.45
C LEU A 8 11.97 -11.12 -11.70
N ASP A 9 12.13 -12.43 -11.55
CA ASP A 9 12.06 -13.32 -12.70
C ASP A 9 10.63 -13.25 -13.23
N VAL A 10 10.43 -12.44 -14.26
CA VAL A 10 9.12 -12.11 -14.84
C VAL A 10 8.45 -13.37 -15.42
N HIS A 11 9.21 -14.43 -15.65
CA HIS A 11 8.73 -15.66 -16.27
C HIS A 11 8.26 -16.71 -15.27
N ASP A 12 8.62 -16.60 -13.98
CA ASP A 12 8.27 -17.57 -12.93
C ASP A 12 7.35 -17.02 -11.83
N PHE A 13 6.97 -15.74 -11.91
CA PHE A 13 6.00 -15.14 -10.99
C PHE A 13 4.56 -15.61 -11.29
N ARG A 14 4.20 -16.80 -10.79
CA ARG A 14 2.81 -17.28 -10.76
C ARG A 14 2.09 -16.83 -9.48
N SER A 15 1.93 -15.51 -9.31
CA SER A 15 0.87 -15.02 -8.43
C SER A 15 -0.41 -14.89 -9.25
N SER A 16 -1.37 -15.76 -9.01
CA SER A 16 -2.75 -15.47 -9.42
C SER A 16 -3.20 -14.20 -8.68
N ARG A 17 -3.17 -13.04 -9.36
CA ARG A 17 -3.88 -11.80 -8.99
C ARG A 17 -3.51 -11.18 -7.62
N ALA A 18 -2.22 -10.92 -7.35
CA ALA A 18 -1.81 -10.23 -6.13
C ALA A 18 -2.49 -8.86 -5.91
N TYR A 19 -2.69 -8.03 -6.96
CA TYR A 19 -3.51 -6.81 -6.93
C TYR A 19 -4.07 -6.54 -8.32
N ASN A 20 -5.27 -5.97 -8.41
CA ASN A 20 -5.78 -5.48 -9.69
C ASN A 20 -6.70 -4.27 -9.49
N ALA A 21 -6.10 -3.12 -9.20
CA ALA A 21 -6.84 -1.86 -9.03
C ALA A 21 -7.37 -1.29 -10.36
N GLY A 22 -6.76 -1.67 -11.50
CA GLY A 22 -7.19 -1.30 -12.84
C GLY A 22 -7.93 -2.43 -13.56
N SER A 23 -8.72 -2.09 -14.59
CA SER A 23 -9.18 -3.09 -15.56
C SER A 23 -8.14 -3.27 -16.67
N ASN A 24 -8.10 -4.44 -17.32
CA ASN A 24 -7.26 -4.76 -18.50
C ASN A 24 -7.64 -3.94 -19.76
N GLY A 25 -8.22 -2.75 -19.60
CA GLY A 25 -8.56 -1.88 -20.72
C GLY A 25 -7.29 -1.29 -21.33
N GLY A 26 -7.15 -1.40 -22.65
CA GLY A 26 -6.06 -0.84 -23.45
C GLY A 26 -6.00 0.70 -23.33
N GLY A 27 -5.44 1.17 -22.22
CA GLY A 27 -5.28 2.59 -21.93
C GLY A 27 -4.34 3.26 -22.90
N LEU A 28 -4.73 4.42 -23.41
CA LEU A 28 -3.85 5.27 -24.21
C LEU A 28 -2.83 5.92 -23.24
N ALA A 29 -1.60 5.42 -23.24
CA ALA A 29 -0.46 6.08 -22.62
C ALA A 29 0.52 6.52 -23.73
N LYS A 30 0.97 7.77 -23.68
CA LYS A 30 1.96 8.30 -24.63
C LYS A 30 2.97 9.18 -23.92
N ILE A 31 4.19 9.16 -24.40
CA ILE A 31 5.23 10.09 -23.98
C ILE A 31 5.21 11.27 -24.96
N ASP A 32 5.04 12.47 -24.42
CA ASP A 32 5.04 13.74 -25.16
C ASP A 32 6.22 14.58 -24.67
N ASP A 33 7.34 14.52 -25.41
CA ASP A 33 8.65 15.05 -25.01
C ASP A 33 9.13 14.48 -23.66
N ARG A 34 8.97 15.25 -22.58
CA ARG A 34 9.36 14.86 -21.22
C ARG A 34 8.18 14.53 -20.30
N TRP A 35 6.97 14.45 -20.84
CA TRP A 35 5.74 14.26 -20.07
C TRP A 35 5.10 12.92 -20.40
N LEU A 36 4.66 12.20 -19.37
CA LEU A 36 3.80 11.03 -19.55
C LEU A 36 2.35 11.51 -19.58
N ARG A 37 1.66 11.25 -20.69
CA ARG A 37 0.21 11.43 -20.80
C ARG A 37 -0.46 10.08 -20.69
N VAL A 38 -1.32 9.93 -19.69
CA VAL A 38 -1.97 8.66 -19.39
C VAL A 38 -3.39 8.91 -18.92
N HIS A 39 -4.33 8.13 -19.45
CA HIS A 39 -5.71 8.16 -18.97
C HIS A 39 -5.84 7.48 -17.62
N GLY A 40 -6.83 7.88 -16.85
CA GLY A 40 -7.18 7.27 -15.59
C GLY A 40 -8.24 8.08 -14.86
N PHE A 41 -8.39 7.85 -13.57
CA PHE A 41 -9.36 8.56 -12.75
C PHE A 41 -8.87 8.67 -11.31
N VAL A 42 -9.41 9.67 -10.61
CA VAL A 42 -9.14 9.90 -9.19
C VAL A 42 -10.16 9.09 -8.38
N LEU A 43 -9.67 8.34 -7.41
CA LEU A 43 -10.50 7.61 -6.45
C LEU A 43 -10.81 8.47 -5.23
N ASP A 44 -9.78 9.09 -4.66
CA ASP A 44 -9.90 9.88 -3.45
C ASP A 44 -8.69 10.84 -3.32
N SER A 45 -8.61 11.56 -2.21
CA SER A 45 -7.45 12.37 -1.83
C SER A 45 -7.02 12.04 -0.40
N ILE A 46 -5.73 12.19 -0.14
CA ILE A 46 -5.14 12.00 1.19
C ILE A 46 -5.58 13.15 2.10
N GLU A 47 -6.15 12.79 3.25
CA GLU A 47 -6.59 13.74 4.28
C GLU A 47 -5.63 13.79 5.46
N GLU A 48 -4.98 12.67 5.79
CA GLU A 48 -4.02 12.58 6.89
C GLU A 48 -2.81 11.74 6.50
N VAL A 49 -1.64 12.09 7.07
CA VAL A 49 -0.38 11.39 6.87
C VAL A 49 0.37 11.18 8.19
N TYR A 50 0.95 10.01 8.37
CA TYR A 50 1.66 9.60 9.60
C TYR A 50 3.19 9.62 9.40
N PRO A 51 4.06 9.62 10.42
CA PRO A 51 5.51 9.64 10.22
C PRO A 51 5.99 8.56 9.24
N ALA A 52 6.90 8.87 8.32
CA ALA A 52 7.40 7.88 7.35
C ALA A 52 8.37 6.89 7.99
N CYS A 53 8.32 5.62 7.55
CA CYS A 53 9.21 4.58 8.03
C CYS A 53 10.46 4.48 7.14
N TYR A 54 11.60 4.97 7.62
CA TYR A 54 12.91 4.84 6.97
C TYR A 54 13.88 3.92 7.71
N HIS A 55 13.41 3.25 8.76
CA HIS A 55 14.20 2.29 9.53
C HIS A 55 13.90 0.86 9.10
N ASN A 56 14.96 0.09 8.84
CA ASN A 56 14.83 -1.36 8.67
C ASN A 56 14.62 -2.06 10.03
N LEU A 57 14.30 -3.36 10.02
CA LEU A 57 14.11 -4.14 11.26
C LEU A 57 15.29 -4.01 12.23
N ALA A 58 16.52 -4.07 11.72
CA ALA A 58 17.73 -4.09 12.53
C ALA A 58 17.99 -2.78 13.29
N THR A 59 17.60 -1.64 12.72
CA THR A 59 17.91 -0.31 13.25
C THR A 59 16.78 0.30 14.07
N GLY A 60 15.52 0.01 13.73
CA GLY A 60 14.37 0.65 14.37
C GLY A 60 13.23 -0.28 14.76
N GLY A 61 13.38 -1.61 14.61
CA GLY A 61 12.30 -2.56 14.90
C GLY A 61 10.99 -2.12 14.23
N LEU A 62 9.88 -2.13 14.97
CA LEU A 62 8.57 -1.63 14.51
C LEU A 62 8.17 -0.28 15.13
N LEU A 63 9.13 0.55 15.56
CA LEU A 63 8.83 1.78 16.32
C LEU A 63 7.88 2.73 15.59
N ILE A 64 8.02 2.86 14.26
CA ILE A 64 7.17 3.75 13.45
C ILE A 64 5.79 3.13 13.23
N GLU A 65 5.73 1.84 12.91
CA GLU A 65 4.47 1.13 12.71
C GLU A 65 3.63 1.07 13.99
N GLN A 66 4.26 0.97 15.16
CA GLN A 66 3.57 1.07 16.45
C GLN A 66 2.97 2.45 16.69
N GLN A 67 3.62 3.53 16.23
CA GLN A 67 3.07 4.89 16.31
C GLN A 67 1.89 5.12 15.37
N TRP A 68 1.75 4.32 14.33
CA TRP A 68 0.62 4.39 13.39
C TRP A 68 -0.64 3.71 13.93
N ARG A 69 -0.58 3.02 15.07
CA ARG A 69 -1.74 2.31 15.61
C ARG A 69 -2.90 3.28 15.88
N PRO A 70 -4.12 2.94 15.45
CA PRO A 70 -5.30 3.76 15.69
C PRO A 70 -5.65 3.79 17.17
N GLN A 71 -6.09 4.93 17.69
CA GLN A 71 -6.62 5.02 19.07
C GLN A 71 -8.07 4.53 19.16
N ASN A 72 -8.78 4.60 18.04
CA ASN A 72 -10.19 4.22 17.87
C ASN A 72 -10.33 2.81 17.29
N GLU A 73 -9.64 1.83 17.89
CA GLU A 73 -9.46 0.48 17.37
C GLU A 73 -10.77 -0.25 16.99
N MET A 74 -11.80 -0.07 17.82
CA MET A 74 -13.10 -0.76 17.70
C MET A 74 -14.14 0.01 16.87
N GLU A 75 -13.82 1.21 16.40
CA GLU A 75 -14.76 1.96 15.56
C GLU A 75 -14.98 1.23 14.22
N PRO A 76 -16.19 1.32 13.63
CA PRO A 76 -16.47 0.71 12.34
C PRO A 76 -15.57 1.28 11.24
N TYR A 77 -14.97 0.40 10.44
CA TYR A 77 -14.27 0.81 9.22
C TYR A 77 -15.29 1.00 8.07
N PRO A 78 -15.14 2.01 7.19
CA PRO A 78 -16.15 2.35 6.18
C PRO A 78 -16.57 1.19 5.26
N LEU A 79 -15.68 0.23 5.01
CA LEU A 79 -15.93 -0.93 4.15
C LEU A 79 -16.26 -2.22 4.93
N GLY A 80 -16.56 -2.10 6.21
CA GLY A 80 -16.88 -3.21 7.12
C GLY A 80 -15.71 -3.62 8.00
N GLY A 81 -16.03 -4.31 9.09
CA GLY A 81 -15.07 -4.62 10.16
C GLY A 81 -14.72 -3.40 11.00
N THR A 82 -13.59 -3.47 11.69
CA THR A 82 -13.06 -2.42 12.58
C THR A 82 -11.85 -1.72 11.99
N ILE A 83 -11.54 -0.50 12.48
CA ILE A 83 -10.34 0.23 12.07
C ILE A 83 -9.07 -0.58 12.39
N MET A 84 -9.02 -1.28 13.53
CA MET A 84 -7.88 -2.14 13.87
C MET A 84 -7.72 -3.32 12.90
N GLU A 85 -8.79 -3.96 12.48
CA GLU A 85 -8.72 -5.01 11.45
C GLU A 85 -8.15 -4.47 10.14
N ALA A 86 -8.70 -3.36 9.63
CA ALA A 86 -8.19 -2.72 8.43
C ALA A 86 -6.71 -2.32 8.56
N PHE A 87 -6.29 -1.85 9.74
CA PHE A 87 -4.91 -1.46 10.01
C PHE A 87 -3.97 -2.67 9.95
N ASN A 88 -4.39 -3.79 10.54
CA ASN A 88 -3.61 -5.03 10.55
C ASN A 88 -3.45 -5.62 9.14
N HIS A 89 -4.47 -5.54 8.29
CA HIS A 89 -4.35 -5.88 6.87
C HIS A 89 -3.43 -4.89 6.14
N THR A 90 -3.57 -3.59 6.40
CA THR A 90 -2.81 -2.53 5.74
C THR A 90 -1.30 -2.65 5.96
N LEU A 91 -0.87 -3.01 7.16
CA LEU A 91 0.56 -3.14 7.48
C LEU A 91 1.27 -4.21 6.66
N VAL A 92 0.56 -5.21 6.14
CA VAL A 92 1.10 -6.23 5.22
C VAL A 92 0.54 -6.06 3.81
N ALA A 93 -0.13 -4.94 3.52
CA ALA A 93 -0.82 -4.70 2.26
C ALA A 93 -1.74 -5.88 1.86
N ASP A 94 -2.35 -6.56 2.82
CA ASP A 94 -3.15 -7.78 2.65
C ASP A 94 -2.40 -9.02 2.14
N ILE A 95 -1.07 -8.96 1.95
CA ILE A 95 -0.26 -10.08 1.44
C ILE A 95 0.77 -10.53 2.47
N GLY A 96 0.85 -11.84 2.71
CA GLY A 96 1.83 -12.42 3.63
C GLY A 96 1.97 -13.93 3.46
N ARG A 97 2.80 -14.54 4.30
CA ARG A 97 2.98 -16.02 4.30
C ARG A 97 1.90 -16.69 5.16
N PRO A 98 1.05 -17.56 4.58
CA PRO A 98 0.05 -18.31 5.35
C PRO A 98 0.68 -19.46 6.14
N VAL A 99 1.75 -20.03 5.61
CA VAL A 99 2.47 -21.17 6.18
C VAL A 99 3.92 -20.77 6.39
N ILE A 100 4.37 -20.92 7.63
CA ILE A 100 5.70 -20.53 8.11
C ILE A 100 6.85 -21.20 7.32
N ALA A 101 6.62 -22.40 6.80
CA ALA A 101 7.61 -23.20 6.07
C ALA A 101 7.64 -22.93 4.55
N SER A 102 6.83 -21.99 4.05
CA SER A 102 6.69 -21.71 2.62
C SER A 102 6.93 -20.23 2.32
N ASP A 103 7.61 -19.95 1.22
CA ASP A 103 7.75 -18.58 0.69
C ASP A 103 6.59 -18.16 -0.22
N ILE A 104 5.57 -19.02 -0.37
CA ILE A 104 4.35 -18.67 -1.11
C ILE A 104 3.60 -17.59 -0.34
N LEU A 105 3.25 -16.51 -1.04
CA LEU A 105 2.46 -15.41 -0.50
C LEU A 105 1.00 -15.54 -0.88
N GLU A 106 0.12 -15.30 0.08
CA GLU A 106 -1.33 -15.31 -0.08
C GLU A 106 -1.96 -14.00 0.40
N ARG A 107 -3.20 -13.76 -0.07
CA ARG A 107 -4.03 -12.62 0.32
C ARG A 107 -4.80 -12.86 1.62
N GLY A 108 -5.44 -11.82 2.14
CA GLY A 108 -6.22 -11.90 3.38
C GLY A 108 -5.36 -11.95 4.63
N MET A 109 -4.08 -11.62 4.52
CA MET A 109 -3.14 -11.67 5.64
C MET A 109 -3.22 -10.40 6.47
N LYS A 110 -3.02 -10.56 7.78
CA LYS A 110 -3.06 -9.47 8.76
C LYS A 110 -2.04 -9.67 9.87
N VAL A 111 -1.58 -8.56 10.43
CA VAL A 111 -0.71 -8.58 11.61
C VAL A 111 -1.47 -9.08 12.83
N ASP A 112 -0.83 -9.98 13.59
CA ASP A 112 -1.29 -10.44 14.89
C ASP A 112 -0.45 -9.80 16.00
N TRP A 113 -0.94 -8.67 16.53
CA TRP A 113 -0.22 -7.92 17.56
C TRP A 113 -0.07 -8.66 18.89
N ALA A 114 -0.98 -9.59 19.21
CA ALA A 114 -0.86 -10.39 20.41
C ALA A 114 0.41 -11.26 20.38
N VAL A 115 0.84 -11.68 19.19
CA VAL A 115 2.11 -12.41 19.00
C VAL A 115 3.29 -11.45 18.81
N VAL A 116 3.10 -10.34 18.08
CA VAL A 116 4.20 -9.40 17.77
C VAL A 116 4.71 -8.67 19.00
N ASP A 117 3.82 -8.20 19.88
CA ASP A 117 4.15 -7.42 21.07
C ASP A 117 4.55 -8.28 22.26
N GLN A 118 4.22 -9.57 22.24
CA GLN A 118 4.56 -10.47 23.34
C GLN A 118 6.08 -10.63 23.48
N ASP A 119 6.53 -10.70 24.73
CA ASP A 119 7.93 -10.98 25.06
C ASP A 119 8.39 -12.26 24.36
N PRO A 120 9.45 -12.21 23.51
CA PRO A 120 9.97 -13.39 22.84
C PRO A 120 10.34 -14.54 23.78
N ALA A 121 10.67 -14.28 25.04
CA ALA A 121 10.94 -15.32 26.03
C ALA A 121 9.70 -16.19 26.34
N CYS A 122 8.51 -15.61 26.20
CA CYS A 122 7.22 -16.26 26.50
C CYS A 122 6.62 -17.00 25.29
N LEU A 123 7.24 -16.91 24.11
CA LEU A 123 6.72 -17.51 22.88
C LEU A 123 7.19 -18.96 22.68
N THR A 124 6.29 -19.81 22.20
CA THR A 124 6.67 -21.13 21.67
C THR A 124 7.58 -21.00 20.45
N SER A 125 8.29 -22.07 20.08
CA SER A 125 9.13 -22.08 18.88
C SER A 125 8.35 -21.74 17.60
N GLU A 126 7.12 -22.23 17.49
CA GLU A 126 6.23 -21.93 16.37
C GLU A 126 5.83 -20.45 16.35
N GLN A 127 5.42 -19.89 17.50
CA GLN A 127 5.08 -18.48 17.60
C GLN A 127 6.28 -17.57 17.32
N LYS A 128 7.49 -17.94 17.74
CA LYS A 128 8.73 -17.22 17.41
C LYS A 128 8.99 -17.17 15.91
N GLN A 129 8.76 -18.29 15.22
CA GLN A 129 8.93 -18.37 13.78
C GLN A 129 7.86 -17.55 13.05
N ARG A 130 6.59 -17.66 13.47
CA ARG A 130 5.47 -16.84 12.96
C ARG A 130 5.74 -15.36 13.15
N ARG A 131 6.17 -14.96 14.35
CA ARG A 131 6.55 -13.59 14.69
C ARG A 131 7.64 -13.08 13.76
N SER A 132 8.71 -13.84 13.60
CA SER A 132 9.84 -13.46 12.73
C SER A 132 9.38 -13.17 11.30
N TRP A 133 8.52 -14.00 10.73
CA TRP A 133 7.97 -13.75 9.39
C TRP A 133 7.05 -12.53 9.33
N MET A 134 6.17 -12.34 10.32
CA MET A 134 5.33 -11.13 10.37
C MET A 134 6.18 -9.85 10.44
N LEU A 135 7.27 -9.85 11.21
CA LEU A 135 8.19 -8.70 11.25
C LEU A 135 8.80 -8.42 9.87
N VAL A 136 9.20 -9.46 9.15
CA VAL A 136 9.74 -9.34 7.79
C VAL A 136 8.67 -8.81 6.83
N ASP A 137 7.45 -9.35 6.88
CA ASP A 137 6.36 -8.95 5.99
C ASP A 137 5.92 -7.50 6.23
N ILE A 138 5.78 -7.09 7.50
CA ILE A 138 5.51 -5.69 7.86
C ILE A 138 6.60 -4.79 7.27
N LYS A 139 7.89 -5.09 7.48
CA LYS A 139 8.94 -4.20 6.97
C LYS A 139 9.08 -4.20 5.45
N ARG A 140 8.75 -5.31 4.79
CA ARG A 140 8.77 -5.38 3.33
C ARG A 140 7.78 -4.39 2.71
N THR A 141 6.65 -4.13 3.36
CA THR A 141 5.59 -3.26 2.87
C THR A 141 5.71 -1.83 3.42
N THR A 142 6.20 -1.63 4.64
CA THR A 142 6.23 -0.30 5.28
C THR A 142 7.51 0.50 5.02
N PHE A 143 8.64 -0.15 4.71
CA PHE A 143 9.91 0.56 4.51
C PHE A 143 9.84 1.51 3.30
N GLY A 144 10.24 2.76 3.51
CA GLY A 144 10.14 3.84 2.51
C GLY A 144 8.73 4.39 2.32
N ARG A 145 7.76 3.93 3.14
CA ARG A 145 6.34 4.31 3.07
C ARG A 145 5.87 4.98 4.36
N ARG A 146 4.66 5.52 4.31
CA ARG A 146 3.95 6.06 5.48
C ARG A 146 2.50 5.61 5.48
N LEU A 147 1.91 5.47 6.67
CA LEU A 147 0.45 5.34 6.77
C LEU A 147 -0.20 6.63 6.28
N ILE A 148 -1.27 6.49 5.51
CA ILE A 148 -2.12 7.56 4.99
C ILE A 148 -3.58 7.25 5.34
N ARG A 149 -4.38 8.30 5.57
CA ARG A 149 -5.85 8.19 5.59
C ARG A 149 -6.43 9.06 4.48
N THR A 150 -7.36 8.52 3.71
CA THR A 150 -8.06 9.23 2.64
C THR A 150 -9.29 9.97 3.17
N LYS A 151 -9.88 10.88 2.39
CA LYS A 151 -11.11 11.60 2.81
C LYS A 151 -12.32 10.70 3.00
N ALA A 152 -12.37 9.55 2.32
CA ALA A 152 -13.38 8.52 2.57
C ALA A 152 -13.16 7.77 3.89
N GLY A 153 -12.14 8.12 4.69
CA GLY A 153 -11.80 7.45 5.95
C GLY A 153 -11.05 6.13 5.77
N LEU A 154 -10.60 5.80 4.56
CA LEU A 154 -9.86 4.58 4.29
C LEU A 154 -8.39 4.74 4.65
N ILE A 155 -7.76 3.66 5.08
CA ILE A 155 -6.34 3.64 5.46
C ILE A 155 -5.50 2.89 4.43
N GLY A 156 -4.25 3.33 4.29
CA GLY A 156 -3.35 2.80 3.29
C GLY A 156 -1.88 3.07 3.57
N LEU A 157 -1.03 2.53 2.70
CA LEU A 157 0.41 2.79 2.66
C LEU A 157 0.73 3.61 1.42
N GLY A 158 1.12 4.87 1.62
CA GLY A 158 1.59 5.76 0.56
C GLY A 158 3.11 5.93 0.55
N PRO A 159 3.69 6.56 -0.49
CA PRO A 159 5.10 6.93 -0.53
C PRO A 159 5.49 7.75 0.71
N GLY A 160 6.74 7.60 1.18
CA GLY A 160 7.22 8.30 2.38
C GLY A 160 7.16 9.84 2.31
N PHE A 161 7.03 10.40 1.11
CA PHE A 161 6.88 11.82 0.83
C PHE A 161 5.48 12.22 0.36
N ALA A 162 4.48 11.34 0.53
CA ALA A 162 3.08 11.68 0.35
C ALA A 162 2.65 12.79 1.33
N GLU A 163 1.78 13.68 0.86
CA GLU A 163 1.29 14.86 1.59
C GLU A 163 -0.25 14.91 1.59
N VAL A 164 -0.80 15.65 2.55
CA VAL A 164 -2.24 15.96 2.58
C VAL A 164 -2.62 16.71 1.31
N GLY A 165 -3.69 16.26 0.67
CA GLY A 165 -4.19 16.78 -0.61
C GLY A 165 -3.66 16.07 -1.85
N ASP A 166 -2.67 15.17 -1.72
CA ASP A 166 -2.29 14.30 -2.83
C ASP A 166 -3.45 13.38 -3.25
N LEU A 167 -3.52 13.05 -4.53
CA LEU A 167 -4.61 12.28 -5.11
C LEU A 167 -4.26 10.80 -5.18
N VAL A 168 -5.19 9.95 -4.77
CA VAL A 168 -5.13 8.50 -4.99
C VAL A 168 -5.82 8.20 -6.31
N CYS A 169 -5.09 7.63 -7.26
CA CYS A 169 -5.54 7.47 -8.64
C CYS A 169 -5.32 6.04 -9.14
N VAL A 170 -6.15 5.65 -10.10
CA VAL A 170 -5.87 4.53 -11.01
C VAL A 170 -5.38 5.12 -12.32
N LEU A 171 -4.26 4.61 -12.82
CA LEU A 171 -3.75 4.91 -14.16
C LEU A 171 -4.07 3.73 -15.08
N SER A 172 -4.64 4.00 -16.26
CA SER A 172 -5.00 2.96 -17.21
C SER A 172 -3.78 2.14 -17.62
N GLY A 173 -3.92 0.82 -17.66
CA GLY A 173 -2.82 -0.12 -17.87
C GLY A 173 -1.99 -0.46 -16.62
N GLY A 174 -2.25 0.21 -15.49
CA GLY A 174 -1.66 -0.12 -14.19
C GLY A 174 -2.48 -1.15 -13.41
N HIS A 175 -1.79 -1.96 -12.60
CA HIS A 175 -2.42 -2.98 -11.73
C HIS A 175 -2.55 -2.56 -10.26
N VAL A 176 -2.00 -1.39 -9.89
CA VAL A 176 -1.98 -0.84 -8.53
C VAL A 176 -2.47 0.60 -8.50
N LEU A 177 -2.63 1.16 -7.29
CA LEU A 177 -2.96 2.57 -7.08
C LEU A 177 -1.69 3.43 -7.09
N TYR A 178 -1.87 4.70 -7.46
CA TYR A 178 -0.81 5.69 -7.53
C TYR A 178 -1.19 6.96 -6.80
N VAL A 179 -0.19 7.61 -6.22
CA VAL A 179 -0.30 8.93 -5.63
C VAL A 179 0.20 9.97 -6.63
N LEU A 180 -0.67 10.92 -6.99
CA LEU A 180 -0.34 12.04 -7.85
C LEU A 180 -0.53 13.37 -7.13
N ARG A 181 0.44 14.27 -7.29
CA ARG A 181 0.37 15.62 -6.71
C ARG A 181 0.07 16.65 -7.78
N LYS A 182 -1.04 17.38 -7.63
CA LYS A 182 -1.38 18.47 -8.56
C LYS A 182 -0.43 19.66 -8.35
N LYS A 183 0.25 20.12 -9.40
CA LYS A 183 1.08 21.33 -9.33
C LYS A 183 0.18 22.58 -9.32
N LYS A 184 0.39 23.49 -8.37
CA LYS A 184 -0.48 24.68 -8.20
C LYS A 184 -0.53 25.62 -9.41
N GLN A 185 0.52 25.64 -10.22
CA GLN A 185 0.75 26.64 -11.27
C GLN A 185 0.39 26.14 -12.68
N CYS A 186 0.00 24.87 -12.85
CA CYS A 186 -0.31 24.31 -14.15
C CYS A 186 -1.26 23.10 -14.05
N SER A 187 -1.88 22.72 -15.16
CA SER A 187 -2.72 21.51 -15.26
C SER A 187 -1.88 20.23 -15.36
N ARG A 188 -0.82 20.11 -14.55
CA ARG A 188 0.10 18.96 -14.53
C ARG A 188 0.17 18.33 -13.16
N TYR A 189 0.61 17.08 -13.14
CA TYR A 189 0.75 16.26 -11.96
C TYR A 189 2.21 15.83 -11.79
N GLU A 190 2.65 15.72 -10.55
CA GLU A 190 3.90 15.03 -10.20
C GLU A 190 3.57 13.61 -9.78
N PHE A 191 4.34 12.66 -10.30
CA PHE A 191 4.24 11.27 -9.85
C PHE A 191 4.90 11.14 -8.48
N VAL A 192 4.10 10.87 -7.45
CA VAL A 192 4.61 10.69 -6.08
C VAL A 192 5.03 9.23 -5.90
N GLY A 193 4.22 8.27 -6.34
CA GLY A 193 4.61 6.85 -6.28
C GLY A 193 3.41 5.91 -6.22
N GLU A 194 3.68 4.61 -6.10
CA GLU A 194 2.65 3.60 -5.88
C GLU A 194 2.10 3.66 -4.44
N CYS A 195 0.84 3.30 -4.25
CA CYS A 195 0.24 3.13 -2.93
C CYS A 195 -0.63 1.88 -2.85
N TYR A 196 -0.92 1.51 -1.61
CA TYR A 196 -1.91 0.51 -1.24
C TYR A 196 -2.98 1.21 -0.40
N VAL A 197 -4.25 0.97 -0.67
CA VAL A 197 -5.36 1.43 0.19
C VAL A 197 -6.30 0.24 0.44
N HIS A 198 -6.55 -0.05 1.72
CA HIS A 198 -7.32 -1.22 2.09
C HIS A 198 -8.78 -1.07 1.64
N GLY A 199 -9.23 -2.04 0.82
CA GLY A 199 -10.54 -2.03 0.17
C GLY A 199 -10.63 -1.27 -1.17
N MET A 200 -9.49 -0.86 -1.75
CA MET A 200 -9.47 -0.24 -3.10
C MET A 200 -8.58 -0.98 -4.12
N MET A 201 -7.97 -2.11 -3.76
CA MET A 201 -6.98 -2.81 -4.59
C MET A 201 -7.54 -3.95 -5.45
N ASP A 202 -8.82 -4.29 -5.29
CA ASP A 202 -9.49 -5.42 -5.96
C ASP A 202 -10.47 -5.00 -7.05
N GLY A 203 -10.30 -3.78 -7.57
CA GLY A 203 -11.21 -3.22 -8.57
C GLY A 203 -12.59 -2.87 -8.01
N GLU A 204 -12.81 -3.02 -6.70
CA GLU A 204 -14.03 -2.62 -6.00
C GLU A 204 -14.29 -1.10 -6.13
N ALA A 205 -13.23 -0.33 -6.35
CA ALA A 205 -13.29 1.10 -6.59
C ALA A 205 -13.57 1.46 -8.07
N LEU A 206 -13.57 0.47 -8.98
CA LEU A 206 -13.89 0.65 -10.41
C LEU A 206 -15.41 0.67 -10.62
N ASN A 207 -16.05 1.81 -10.34
CA ASN A 207 -17.41 2.03 -10.80
C ASN A 207 -17.39 2.57 -12.24
N SER A 208 -18.23 2.02 -13.12
CA SER A 208 -18.35 2.46 -14.53
C SER A 208 -18.75 3.94 -14.70
N SER A 209 -19.20 4.59 -13.63
CA SER A 209 -19.54 6.00 -13.57
C SER A 209 -18.39 6.93 -13.20
N THR A 210 -17.21 6.40 -12.85
CA THR A 210 -16.09 7.24 -12.39
C THR A 210 -15.52 8.06 -13.55
N PRO A 211 -15.49 9.41 -13.47
CA PRO A 211 -15.05 10.24 -14.58
C PRO A 211 -13.58 9.97 -14.95
N GLN A 212 -13.35 9.58 -16.20
CA GLN A 212 -12.02 9.44 -16.76
C GLN A 212 -11.44 10.80 -17.14
N GLN A 213 -10.13 10.96 -16.98
CA GLN A 213 -9.38 12.14 -17.42
C GLN A 213 -7.99 11.75 -17.94
N GLU A 214 -7.38 12.62 -18.75
CA GLU A 214 -5.96 12.51 -19.11
C GLU A 214 -5.13 13.19 -17.99
N PHE A 215 -4.19 12.45 -17.42
CA PHE A 215 -3.15 13.00 -16.55
C PHE A 215 -1.91 13.34 -17.37
N VAL A 216 -1.43 14.58 -17.25
CA VAL A 216 -0.12 15.00 -17.77
C VAL A 216 0.87 14.98 -16.61
N ILE A 217 1.72 13.96 -16.57
CA ILE A 217 2.62 13.65 -15.47
C ILE A 217 4.05 14.11 -15.80
N ALA A 218 4.62 14.83 -14.83
CA ALA A 218 5.96 15.42 -14.80
C ALA A 218 7.03 14.49 -14.23
#